data_AF-A0A317IWY6-F1
#
_entry.id   AF-A0A317IWY6-F1
#
_cell.length_a   1.000
_cell.length_b   1.000
_cell.length_c   1.000
_cell.angle_alpha   90.00
_cell.angle_beta   90.00
_cell.angle_gamma   90.00
#
_symmetry.space_group_name_H-M   'P 1'
#
loop_
_entity.id
_entity.type
_entity.pdbx_description
1 polymer ?
#
loop_
_entity_poly.entity_id
_entity_poly.type
_entity_poly.pdbx_seq_one_letter_code
_entity_poly.pdbx_strand_id
1 'polypeptide(L)'
;MVSADRAKTNLRLQKIVTAIAVILFIFKILAWYLTRSVAILTDALESTVNVVAGFISLYSLFIAAKPRDENHPYGHGKAEFLSAAVEGSLVILASFFIVYEAIY
;
A
#
# COMPACT_ATOMS: atom_id res chain seq x y z
N MET A 1 -8.84 -25.80 10.22
CA MET A 1 -8.03 -25.06 11.22
C MET A 1 -6.96 -24.19 10.56
N VAL A 2 -6.12 -24.71 9.65
CA VAL A 2 -5.00 -23.96 9.00
C VAL A 2 -5.40 -22.64 8.29
N SER A 3 -6.60 -22.54 7.70
CA SER A 3 -7.00 -21.39 6.88
C SER A 3 -7.28 -20.10 7.68
N ALA A 4 -7.81 -20.23 8.90
CA ALA A 4 -8.16 -19.08 9.75
C ALA A 4 -6.93 -18.42 10.39
N ASP A 5 -5.92 -19.23 10.74
CA ASP A 5 -4.64 -18.73 11.28
C ASP A 5 -3.82 -17.97 10.23
N ARG A 6 -3.85 -18.40 8.96
CA ARG A 6 -3.18 -17.68 7.86
C ARG A 6 -3.77 -16.29 7.64
N ALA A 7 -5.10 -16.16 7.63
CA ALA A 7 -5.75 -14.88 7.44
C ALA A 7 -5.40 -13.87 8.56
N LYS A 8 -5.40 -14.32 9.82
CA LYS A 8 -4.96 -13.48 10.96
C LYS A 8 -3.48 -13.09 10.87
N THR A 9 -2.63 -14.00 10.39
CA THR A 9 -1.20 -13.75 10.23
C THR A 9 -0.92 -12.74 9.13
N ASN A 10 -1.53 -12.91 7.95
CA ASN A 10 -1.41 -11.98 6.83
C ASN A 10 -1.87 -10.57 7.21
N LEU A 11 -2.97 -10.46 7.97
CA LEU A 11 -3.49 -9.17 8.41
C LEU A 11 -2.59 -8.51 9.47
N ARG A 12 -1.93 -9.30 10.33
CA ARG A 12 -0.88 -8.78 11.24
C ARG A 12 0.35 -8.30 10.48
N LEU A 13 0.82 -9.08 9.50
CA LEU A 13 1.98 -8.73 8.67
C LEU A 13 1.71 -7.46 7.87
N GLN A 14 0.54 -7.36 7.22
CA GLN A 14 0.15 -6.18 6.47
C GLN A 14 0.11 -4.93 7.35
N LYS A 15 -0.41 -5.03 8.58
CA LYS A 15 -0.38 -3.91 9.55
C LYS A 15 1.04 -3.45 9.87
N ILE A 16 1.97 -4.39 10.07
CA ILE A 16 3.37 -4.07 10.36
C ILE A 16 4.01 -3.40 9.14
N VAL A 17 3.81 -3.95 7.94
CA VAL A 17 4.34 -3.37 6.69
C VAL A 17 3.83 -1.96 6.47
N THR A 18 2.51 -1.73 6.59
CA THR A 18 1.93 -0.38 6.46
C THR A 18 2.46 0.58 7.53
N ALA A 19 2.63 0.12 8.77
CA ALA A 19 3.22 0.95 9.83
C ALA A 19 4.67 1.34 9.53
N ILE A 20 5.49 0.40 9.05
CA ILE A 20 6.87 0.68 8.64
C ILE A 20 6.90 1.65 7.46
N ALA A 21 6.01 1.49 6.48
CA ALA A 21 5.91 2.41 5.34
C ALA A 21 5.59 3.85 5.78
N VAL A 22 4.66 4.02 6.73
CA VAL A 22 4.33 5.34 7.30
C VAL A 22 5.52 5.94 8.05
N ILE A 23 6.22 5.14 8.86
CA ILE A 23 7.41 5.60 9.58
C ILE A 23 8.49 6.06 8.58
N LEU A 24 8.78 5.25 7.56
CA LEU A 24 9.75 5.61 6.52
C LEU A 24 9.36 6.90 5.79
N PHE A 25 8.08 7.06 5.44
CA PHE A 25 7.59 8.28 4.81
C PHE A 25 7.84 9.53 5.68
N ILE A 26 7.56 9.45 6.99
CA ILE A 26 7.84 10.55 7.93
C ILE A 26 9.34 10.87 7.97
N PHE A 27 10.20 9.84 8.02
CA PHE A 27 11.65 10.02 7.98
C PHE A 27 12.12 10.70 6.68
N LYS A 28 11.55 10.34 5.53
CA LYS A 28 11.86 10.98 4.25
C LYS A 28 11.44 12.44 4.20
N ILE A 29 10.25 12.78 4.70
CA ILE A 29 9.78 14.16 4.82
C ILE A 29 10.74 15.00 5.70
N LEU A 30 11.18 14.45 6.83
CA LEU A 30 12.17 15.09 7.70
C LEU A 30 13.53 15.25 7.00
N ALA A 31 13.99 14.21 6.33
CA ALA A 31 15.25 14.25 5.57
C ALA A 31 15.19 15.29 4.45
N TRP A 32 14.08 15.38 3.71
CA TRP A 32 13.86 16.42 2.71
C TRP A 32 13.88 17.81 3.33
N TYR A 33 13.21 18.02 4.46
CA TYR A 33 13.18 19.32 5.13
C TYR A 33 14.59 19.78 5.54
N LEU A 34 15.42 18.86 6.02
CA LEU A 34 16.80 19.14 6.44
C LEU A 34 17.76 19.34 5.25
N THR A 35 17.62 18.56 4.19
CA THR A 35 18.56 18.56 3.05
C THR A 35 18.15 19.48 1.90
N ARG A 36 16.86 19.82 1.81
CA ARG A 36 16.22 20.51 0.68
C ARG A 36 16.49 19.86 -0.69
N SER A 37 16.77 18.56 -0.69
CA SER A 37 17.12 17.82 -1.91
C SER A 37 15.87 17.41 -2.69
N VAL A 38 15.83 17.75 -3.98
CA VAL A 38 14.77 17.31 -4.91
C VAL A 38 14.76 15.79 -5.04
N ALA A 39 15.91 15.13 -4.98
CA ALA A 39 15.98 13.66 -5.03
C ALA A 39 15.25 13.01 -3.84
N ILE A 40 15.38 13.58 -2.63
CA ILE A 40 14.69 13.08 -1.44
C ILE A 40 13.19 13.43 -1.49
N LEU A 41 12.82 14.55 -2.12
CA LEU A 41 11.42 14.89 -2.37
C LEU A 41 10.75 13.84 -3.26
N THR A 42 11.38 13.48 -4.37
CA THR A 42 10.88 12.45 -5.30
C THR A 42 10.74 11.10 -4.61
N ASP A 43 11.73 10.70 -3.80
CA ASP A 43 11.68 9.47 -3.01
C ASP A 43 10.59 9.50 -1.92
N ALA A 44 10.28 10.68 -1.36
CA ALA A 44 9.16 10.87 -0.44
C ALA A 44 7.79 10.79 -1.13
N LEU A 45 7.68 11.31 -2.36
CA LEU A 45 6.46 11.18 -3.18
C LEU A 45 6.18 9.73 -3.53
N GLU A 46 7.20 8.96 -3.91
CA GLU A 46 7.08 7.50 -4.10
C GLU A 46 6.59 6.81 -2.82
N SER A 47 7.19 7.14 -1.67
CA SER A 47 6.75 6.60 -0.38
C SER A 47 5.30 6.94 -0.03
N THR A 48 4.76 8.07 -0.51
CA THR A 48 3.34 8.41 -0.32
C THR A 48 2.44 7.38 -1.01
N VAL A 49 2.79 7.01 -2.25
CA VAL A 49 2.05 5.99 -3.01
C VAL A 49 2.12 4.64 -2.30
N ASN A 50 3.30 4.26 -1.80
CA ASN A 50 3.47 3.00 -1.05
C ASN A 50 2.66 2.97 0.25
N VAL A 51 2.53 4.10 0.95
CA VAL A 51 1.67 4.20 2.15
C VAL A 51 0.19 4.02 1.78
N VAL A 52 -0.28 4.72 0.75
CA VAL A 52 -1.67 4.63 0.28
C VAL A 52 -1.98 3.20 -0.17
N ALA A 53 -1.09 2.60 -0.96
CA ALA A 53 -1.16 1.21 -1.39
C ALA A 53 -1.24 0.24 -0.20
N GLY A 54 -0.37 0.42 0.81
CA GLY A 54 -0.39 -0.37 2.03
C GLY A 54 -1.72 -0.29 2.79
N PHE A 55 -2.39 0.87 2.79
CA PHE A 55 -3.73 1.02 3.36
C PHE A 55 -4.82 0.35 2.53
N ILE A 56 -4.77 0.48 1.20
CA ILE A 56 -5.71 -0.18 0.29
C ILE A 56 -5.60 -1.71 0.44
N SER A 57 -4.38 -2.24 0.49
CA SER A 57 -4.10 -3.66 0.72
C SER A 57 -4.57 -4.13 2.09
N LEU A 58 -4.34 -3.33 3.14
CA LEU A 58 -4.85 -3.63 4.48
C LEU A 58 -6.39 -3.66 4.53
N TYR A 59 -7.05 -2.71 3.86
CA TYR A 59 -8.50 -2.64 3.76
C TYR A 59 -9.07 -3.82 2.96
N SER A 60 -8.40 -4.19 1.87
CA SER A 60 -8.75 -5.34 1.06
C SER A 60 -8.63 -6.65 1.82
N LEU A 61 -7.53 -6.86 2.56
CA LEU A 61 -7.35 -8.00 3.47
C LEU A 61 -8.40 -8.03 4.57
N PHE A 62 -8.79 -6.87 5.10
CA PHE A 62 -9.86 -6.76 6.10
C PHE A 62 -11.22 -7.20 5.54
N ILE A 63 -11.55 -6.79 4.30
CA ILE A 63 -12.76 -7.25 3.61
C ILE A 63 -12.67 -8.74 3.30
N ALA A 64 -11.53 -9.22 2.80
CA ALA A 64 -11.32 -10.64 2.47
C ALA A 64 -11.40 -11.55 3.70
N ALA A 65 -11.06 -11.05 4.89
CA ALA A 65 -11.15 -11.75 6.16
C ALA A 65 -12.57 -11.81 6.74
N LYS A 66 -13.53 -11.06 6.17
CA LYS A 66 -14.93 -11.08 6.62
C LYS A 66 -15.59 -12.43 6.25
N PRO A 67 -16.37 -13.06 7.15
CA PRO A 67 -17.03 -14.33 6.85
C PRO A 67 -18.00 -14.21 5.66
N ARG A 68 -18.30 -15.34 5.02
CA ARG A 68 -19.19 -15.41 3.84
C ARG A 68 -20.57 -14.82 4.19
N ASP A 69 -20.94 -13.73 3.50
CA ASP A 69 -22.29 -13.15 3.51
C ASP A 69 -23.12 -13.72 2.35
N GLU A 70 -24.46 -13.67 2.47
CA GLU A 70 -25.42 -14.18 1.47
C GLU A 70 -25.22 -13.58 0.06
N ASN A 71 -24.71 -12.34 -0.02
CA ASN A 71 -24.41 -11.66 -1.29
C ASN A 71 -23.19 -12.23 -2.03
N HIS A 72 -22.31 -13.00 -1.36
CA HIS A 72 -21.09 -13.54 -1.97
C HIS A 72 -20.90 -15.02 -1.61
N PRO A 73 -21.65 -15.93 -2.29
CA PRO A 73 -21.64 -17.35 -2.00
C PRO A 73 -20.29 -18.03 -2.23
N TYR A 74 -19.34 -17.43 -2.96
CA TYR A 74 -17.98 -17.95 -3.19
C TYR A 74 -16.87 -17.30 -2.34
N GLY A 75 -17.19 -16.31 -1.49
CA GLY A 75 -16.25 -15.62 -0.59
C GLY A 75 -15.56 -14.39 -1.19
N HIS A 76 -14.89 -13.60 -0.34
CA HIS A 76 -14.24 -12.32 -0.70
C HIS A 76 -12.75 -12.44 -1.09
N GLY A 77 -12.25 -13.66 -1.34
CA GLY A 77 -10.83 -13.90 -1.64
C GLY A 77 -10.28 -13.20 -2.90
N LYS A 78 -11.14 -12.65 -3.76
CA LYS A 78 -10.73 -11.87 -4.94
C LYS A 78 -10.42 -10.40 -4.65
N ALA A 79 -10.77 -9.89 -3.46
CA ALA A 79 -10.51 -8.50 -3.10
C ALA A 79 -9.00 -8.18 -3.10
N GLU A 80 -8.16 -9.15 -2.74
CA GLU A 80 -6.71 -9.00 -2.68
C GLU A 80 -6.11 -8.69 -4.07
N PHE A 81 -6.58 -9.40 -5.10
CA PHE A 81 -6.17 -9.15 -6.49
C PHE A 81 -6.63 -7.79 -7.01
N LEU A 82 -7.83 -7.35 -6.62
CA LEU A 82 -8.33 -6.02 -7.01
C LEU A 82 -7.48 -4.92 -6.36
N SER A 83 -7.11 -5.10 -5.09
CA SER A 83 -6.19 -4.20 -4.39
C SER A 83 -4.83 -4.13 -5.06
N ALA A 84 -4.24 -5.28 -5.40
CA ALA A 84 -2.94 -5.34 -6.08
C ALA A 84 -2.99 -4.66 -7.47
N ALA A 85 -4.10 -4.80 -8.20
CA ALA A 85 -4.29 -4.13 -9.48
C ALA A 85 -4.39 -2.60 -9.34
N VAL A 86 -5.11 -2.11 -8.33
CA VAL A 86 -5.23 -0.68 -8.03
C VAL A 86 -3.88 -0.10 -7.57
N GLU A 87 -3.20 -0.79 -6.67
CA GLU A 87 -1.86 -0.44 -6.20
C GLU A 87 -0.85 -0.36 -7.36
N GLY A 88 -0.78 -1.40 -8.19
CA GLY A 88 0.10 -1.41 -9.35
C GLY A 88 -0.20 -0.27 -10.35
N SER A 89 -1.48 0.06 -10.53
CA SER A 89 -1.88 1.18 -11.38
C SER A 89 -1.45 2.53 -10.82
N LEU A 90 -1.59 2.74 -9.51
CA LEU A 90 -1.13 3.97 -8.83
C LEU A 90 0.39 4.13 -8.91
N VAL A 91 1.14 3.05 -8.73
CA VAL A 91 2.61 3.04 -8.86
C VAL A 91 3.02 3.43 -10.28
N ILE A 92 2.43 2.82 -11.32
CA ILE A 92 2.72 3.15 -12.72
C ILE A 92 2.46 4.63 -13.00
N LEU A 93 1.31 5.16 -12.57
CA LEU A 93 0.96 6.57 -12.76
C LEU A 93 1.97 7.50 -12.07
N ALA A 94 2.36 7.18 -10.83
CA ALA A 94 3.34 7.96 -10.09
C ALA A 94 4.72 7.92 -10.76
N SER A 95 5.15 6.77 -11.26
CA SER A 95 6.42 6.66 -12.01
C SER A 95 6.41 7.51 -13.28
N PHE A 96 5.32 7.52 -14.05
CA PHE A 96 5.18 8.39 -15.22
C PHE A 96 5.25 9.87 -14.84
N PHE A 97 4.57 10.26 -13.76
CA PHE A 97 4.59 11.64 -13.27
C PHE A 97 6.00 12.09 -12.86
N ILE A 98 6.75 11.23 -12.16
CA ILE A 98 8.14 11.51 -11.77
C ILE A 98 9.03 11.67 -12.99
N VAL A 99 8.89 10.81 -14.01
CA VAL A 99 9.68 10.92 -15.25
C VAL A 99 9.37 12.22 -16.00
N TYR A 100 8.10 12.64 -16.01
CA TYR A 100 7.70 13.89 -16.62
C TYR A 100 8.37 15.11 -15.96
N GLU A 101 8.28 15.22 -14.63
CA GLU A 101 8.97 16.26 -13.83
C GLU A 101 10.51 16.18 -13.88
N ALA A 102 11.06 15.00 -14.14
CA ALA A 102 12.52 14.87 -14.27
C ALA A 102 13.04 15.40 -15.62
N ILE A 103 12.21 15.37 -16.67
CA ILE A 103 12.60 15.79 -18.03
C ILE A 103 12.24 17.27 -18.26
N TYR A 104 11.13 17.75 -17.69
CA TYR A 104 10.58 19.08 -17.89
C TYR A 104 10.57 19.88 -16.60
#